data_AF-S4NFG1-F1
#
_entry.id   AF-S4NFG1-F1
#
_cell.length_a   1.000
_cell.length_b   1.000
_cell.length_c   1.000
_cell.angle_alpha   90.00
_cell.angle_beta   90.00
_cell.angle_gamma   90.00
#
_symmetry.space_group_name_H-M   'P 1'
#
loop_
_entity.id
_entity.type
_entity.pdbx_description
1 polymer ?
#
loop_
_entity_poly.entity_id
_entity_poly.type
_entity_poly.pdbx_seq_one_letter_code
_entity_poly.pdbx_strand_id
1 'polypeptide(L)'
;MILVGFGHSQVLQYFTHGTNATPYFWIATRGSQTNKNNPNSKKPDLTYWPTQLARVQYSSGTTLEYTQATRLISLRYASNQGTSIGNVLRVEAALSSDKSKLLIMTINTDNPRKASLTEYNNKELNNALDQVAGTSSPTLGCDSKAVKDASTGKGLKPGFSSKSIFSLSYYGSIQGTELADNDAIYLSASNTERDGIALSKVAWGTKEPVHKKVDNSNWVSGQTEDEAIQLSGDNVLIGITMYPGVSVENRIYRFPKSAFN
;
A
#
# COMPACT_ATOMS: atom_id res chain seq x y z
N MET A 1 5.04 -19.93 -3.48
CA MET A 1 6.09 -18.96 -3.81
C MET A 1 6.60 -18.34 -2.51
N ILE A 2 7.91 -18.24 -2.34
CA ILE A 2 8.55 -17.53 -1.22
C ILE A 2 9.15 -16.24 -1.78
N LEU A 3 8.88 -15.11 -1.13
CA LEU A 3 9.37 -13.79 -1.53
C LEU A 3 10.44 -13.31 -0.55
N VAL A 4 11.70 -13.29 -0.97
CA VAL A 4 12.84 -12.97 -0.10
C VAL A 4 13.23 -11.50 -0.24
N GLY A 5 13.40 -10.82 0.90
CA GLY A 5 13.72 -9.40 0.95
C GLY A 5 12.54 -8.46 0.64
N PHE A 6 11.30 -8.97 0.62
CA PHE A 6 10.11 -8.15 0.39
C PHE A 6 9.65 -7.37 1.64
N GLY A 7 10.12 -7.76 2.83
CA GLY A 7 9.79 -7.07 4.08
C GLY A 7 8.36 -7.32 4.56
N HIS A 8 7.91 -6.51 5.52
CA HIS A 8 6.53 -6.50 6.01
C HIS A 8 5.63 -5.77 5.01
N SER A 9 5.41 -6.39 3.85
CA SER A 9 4.57 -5.85 2.77
C SER A 9 3.10 -5.96 3.14
N GLN A 10 2.40 -4.82 3.09
CA GLN A 10 0.95 -4.73 3.24
C GLN A 10 0.26 -4.58 1.87
N VAL A 11 1.02 -4.78 0.78
CA VAL A 11 0.58 -4.61 -0.61
C VAL A 11 0.54 -5.95 -1.32
N LEU A 12 -0.64 -6.33 -1.81
CA LEU A 12 -0.85 -7.47 -2.70
C LEU A 12 -2.01 -7.15 -3.66
N GLN A 13 -1.69 -6.56 -4.81
CA GLN A 13 -2.73 -6.00 -5.71
C GLN A 13 -2.70 -6.72 -7.06
N TYR A 14 -3.73 -7.51 -7.35
CA TYR A 14 -3.84 -8.33 -8.56
C TYR A 14 -4.27 -7.52 -9.80
N PHE A 15 -3.59 -7.75 -10.92
CA PHE A 15 -3.99 -7.24 -12.23
C PHE A 15 -3.53 -8.16 -13.37
N THR A 16 -3.98 -7.86 -14.58
CA THR A 16 -3.51 -8.50 -15.81
C THR A 16 -2.86 -7.47 -16.71
N HIS A 17 -1.81 -7.85 -17.42
CA HIS A 17 -1.08 -6.94 -18.32
C HIS A 17 -0.63 -7.63 -19.62
N GLY A 18 -0.48 -6.83 -20.68
CA GLY A 18 -0.10 -7.29 -22.02
C GLY A 18 -1.26 -7.88 -22.81
N THR A 19 -1.00 -8.20 -24.09
CA THR A 19 -2.01 -8.71 -25.03
C THR A 19 -2.61 -10.06 -24.62
N ASN A 20 -1.86 -10.84 -23.84
CA ASN A 20 -2.27 -12.16 -23.37
C ASN A 20 -2.93 -12.11 -21.97
N ALA A 21 -3.20 -10.91 -21.44
CA ALA A 21 -3.77 -10.71 -20.10
C ALA A 21 -3.02 -11.49 -19.01
N THR A 22 -1.68 -11.50 -19.07
CA THR A 22 -0.83 -12.24 -18.14
C THR A 22 -1.05 -11.74 -16.70
N PRO A 23 -1.27 -12.63 -15.72
CA PRO A 23 -1.54 -12.23 -14.34
C PRO A 23 -0.28 -11.74 -13.62
N TYR A 24 -0.43 -10.65 -12.87
CA TYR A 24 0.60 -10.05 -12.04
C TYR A 24 0.03 -9.58 -10.70
N PHE A 25 0.93 -9.35 -9.77
CA PHE A 25 0.68 -8.65 -8.51
C PHE A 25 1.62 -7.47 -8.37
N TRP A 26 1.11 -6.33 -7.90
CA TRP A 26 1.96 -5.35 -7.23
C TRP A 26 2.21 -5.81 -5.81
N ILE A 27 3.48 -5.84 -5.41
CA ILE A 27 3.92 -6.23 -4.06
C ILE A 27 5.03 -5.28 -3.63
N ALA A 28 4.91 -4.72 -2.42
CA ALA A 28 5.95 -3.85 -1.88
C ALA A 28 7.19 -4.68 -1.54
N THR A 29 8.37 -4.10 -1.71
CA THR A 29 9.63 -4.85 -1.63
C THR A 29 10.80 -4.04 -1.09
N ARG A 30 11.98 -4.67 -0.99
CA ARG A 30 13.17 -4.13 -0.33
C ARG A 30 12.85 -3.74 1.12
N GLY A 31 12.57 -4.75 1.93
CA GLY A 31 12.39 -4.62 3.37
C GLY A 31 13.65 -4.04 4.02
N SER A 32 13.50 -2.96 4.78
CA SER A 32 14.62 -2.28 5.44
C SER A 32 14.16 -1.64 6.75
N GLN A 33 15.03 -1.68 7.77
CA GLN A 33 14.79 -1.05 9.06
C GLN A 33 15.20 0.44 9.02
N THR A 34 14.61 1.22 8.10
CA THR A 34 14.99 2.63 7.88
C THR A 34 14.73 3.55 9.08
N ASN A 35 13.91 3.09 10.03
CA ASN A 35 13.48 3.86 11.21
C ASN A 35 14.07 3.35 12.52
N LYS A 36 14.98 2.36 12.49
CA LYS A 36 15.59 1.73 13.69
C LYS A 36 16.27 2.74 14.63
N ASN A 37 17.04 3.66 14.04
CA ASN A 37 17.84 4.65 14.78
C ASN A 37 17.27 6.07 14.66
N ASN A 38 15.96 6.21 14.44
CA ASN A 38 15.36 7.54 14.30
C ASN A 38 15.39 8.28 15.64
N PRO A 39 16.13 9.40 15.75
CA PRO A 39 16.24 10.15 17.01
C PRO A 39 14.91 10.76 17.47
N ASN A 40 13.94 10.88 16.56
CA ASN A 40 12.60 11.41 16.85
C ASN A 40 11.59 10.33 17.26
N SER A 41 12.02 9.06 17.36
CA SER A 41 11.19 7.94 17.80
C SER A 41 11.43 7.60 19.27
N LYS A 42 10.36 7.37 20.03
CA LYS A 42 10.45 6.96 21.45
C LYS A 42 10.97 5.52 21.63
N LYS A 43 10.85 4.69 20.59
CA LYS A 43 11.30 3.29 20.57
C LYS A 43 11.90 2.94 19.20
N PRO A 44 12.91 2.05 19.13
CA PRO A 44 13.42 1.59 17.86
C PRO A 44 12.35 0.80 17.11
N ASP A 45 12.16 1.12 15.83
CA ASP A 45 11.32 0.32 14.93
C ASP A 45 12.20 -0.75 14.28
N LEU A 46 11.99 -2.00 14.68
CA LEU A 46 12.72 -3.17 14.18
C LEU A 46 12.06 -3.81 12.96
N THR A 47 10.97 -3.23 12.46
CA THR A 47 10.25 -3.77 11.31
C THR A 47 11.05 -3.54 10.02
N TYR A 48 11.12 -4.56 9.17
CA TYR A 48 11.67 -4.44 7.83
C TYR A 48 10.59 -3.91 6.89
N TRP A 49 10.37 -2.61 6.91
CA TRP A 49 9.38 -1.97 6.05
C TRP A 49 9.83 -1.94 4.58
N PRO A 50 8.95 -2.25 3.60
CA PRO A 50 9.29 -2.20 2.20
C PRO A 50 9.43 -0.76 1.70
N THR A 51 10.43 -0.51 0.86
CA THR A 51 10.77 0.83 0.34
C THR A 51 10.69 0.94 -1.18
N GLN A 52 10.28 -0.14 -1.85
CA GLN A 52 10.18 -0.28 -3.29
C GLN A 52 8.86 -0.98 -3.65
N LEU A 53 8.50 -1.01 -4.94
CA LEU A 53 7.28 -1.66 -5.41
C LEU A 53 7.57 -2.53 -6.63
N ALA A 54 7.33 -3.83 -6.53
CA ALA A 54 7.62 -4.80 -7.57
C ALA A 54 6.35 -5.29 -8.28
N ARG A 55 6.50 -5.60 -9.57
CA ARG A 55 5.53 -6.37 -10.35
C ARG A 55 5.98 -7.83 -10.36
N VAL A 56 5.15 -8.73 -9.85
CA VAL A 56 5.50 -10.14 -9.64
C VAL A 56 4.48 -11.05 -10.32
N GLN A 57 4.95 -12.06 -11.05
CA GLN A 57 4.12 -13.20 -11.46
C GLN A 57 4.18 -14.28 -10.39
N TYR A 58 3.03 -14.85 -10.05
CA TYR A 58 3.00 -15.99 -9.15
C TYR A 58 3.49 -17.25 -9.87
N SER A 59 4.36 -18.01 -9.20
CA SER A 59 4.72 -19.36 -9.60
C SER A 59 4.76 -20.28 -8.38
N SER A 60 4.08 -21.42 -8.47
CA SER A 60 3.99 -22.35 -7.34
C SER A 60 5.36 -22.99 -7.05
N GLY A 61 5.67 -23.22 -5.78
CA GLY A 61 6.91 -23.87 -5.34
C GLY A 61 8.21 -23.10 -5.57
N THR A 62 8.19 -21.87 -6.09
CA THR A 62 9.41 -21.09 -6.37
C THR A 62 9.80 -20.12 -5.25
N THR A 63 11.05 -19.67 -5.29
CA THR A 63 11.56 -18.54 -4.48
C THR A 63 11.94 -17.40 -5.42
N LEU A 64 11.62 -16.16 -5.04
CA LEU A 64 12.01 -14.94 -5.77
C LEU A 64 12.70 -13.97 -4.82
N GLU A 65 13.95 -13.65 -5.12
CA GLU A 65 14.67 -12.56 -4.47
C GLU A 65 14.17 -11.21 -5.01
N TYR A 66 13.99 -10.22 -4.14
CA TYR A 66 13.48 -8.92 -4.61
C TYR A 66 14.34 -8.25 -5.68
N THR A 67 15.65 -8.54 -5.69
CA THR A 67 16.59 -8.01 -6.67
C THR A 67 16.33 -8.53 -8.08
N GLN A 68 15.75 -9.73 -8.20
CA GLN A 68 15.36 -10.36 -9.46
C GLN A 68 14.02 -9.84 -9.99
N ALA A 69 13.17 -9.28 -9.13
CA ALA A 69 11.87 -8.77 -9.52
C ALA A 69 11.98 -7.46 -10.31
N THR A 70 11.20 -7.35 -11.38
CA THR A 70 10.98 -6.08 -12.10
C THR A 70 10.26 -5.09 -11.19
N ARG A 71 10.90 -3.96 -10.86
CA ARG A 71 10.41 -3.09 -9.80
C ARG A 71 10.70 -1.62 -9.97
N LEU A 72 9.86 -0.81 -9.34
CA LEU A 72 10.09 0.60 -9.14
C LEU A 72 11.07 0.83 -8.00
N ILE A 73 12.01 1.73 -8.21
CA ILE A 73 13.00 2.17 -7.21
C ILE A 73 12.91 3.68 -7.00
N SER A 74 13.61 4.18 -6.00
CA SER A 74 13.64 5.62 -5.68
C SER A 74 12.24 6.20 -5.40
N LEU A 75 11.36 5.43 -4.72
CA LEU A 75 9.97 5.79 -4.40
C LEU A 75 9.84 7.08 -3.57
N ARG A 76 10.94 7.60 -3.02
CA ARG A 76 11.01 8.96 -2.46
C ARG A 76 10.60 10.04 -3.46
N TYR A 77 10.78 9.80 -4.76
CA TYR A 77 10.39 10.69 -5.85
C TYR A 77 9.04 10.34 -6.48
N ALA A 78 8.27 9.42 -5.89
CA ALA A 78 6.93 9.07 -6.38
C ALA A 78 5.95 10.23 -6.14
N SER A 79 6.01 11.21 -7.04
CA SER A 79 5.12 12.37 -7.13
C SER A 79 5.03 12.78 -8.58
N ASN A 80 3.93 13.45 -8.97
CA ASN A 80 3.76 13.90 -10.36
C ASN A 80 4.88 14.86 -10.81
N GLN A 81 5.54 15.53 -9.85
CA GLN A 81 6.65 16.46 -10.09
C GLN A 81 8.04 15.80 -9.94
N GLY A 82 8.13 14.54 -9.52
CA GLY A 82 9.40 13.88 -9.20
C GLY A 82 10.13 14.51 -8.01
N THR A 83 9.43 15.23 -7.14
CA THR A 83 10.02 15.85 -5.93
C THR A 83 10.17 14.81 -4.83
N SER A 84 11.27 14.90 -4.08
CA SER A 84 11.57 13.98 -2.97
C SER A 84 10.69 14.27 -1.74
N ILE A 85 10.15 13.23 -1.10
CA ILE A 85 9.57 13.30 0.24
C ILE A 85 10.62 13.11 1.37
N GLY A 86 11.88 12.89 1.02
CA GLY A 86 12.96 12.60 1.96
C GLY A 86 13.19 11.10 2.15
N ASN A 87 13.59 10.70 3.36
CA ASN A 87 13.90 9.31 3.69
C ASN A 87 12.61 8.48 3.83
N VAL A 88 12.51 7.41 3.07
CA VAL A 88 11.31 6.55 3.05
C VAL A 88 11.31 5.63 4.26
N LEU A 89 10.23 5.67 5.03
CA LEU A 89 9.90 4.65 6.02
C LEU A 89 9.37 3.42 5.30
N ARG A 90 8.26 3.58 4.57
CA ARG A 90 7.55 2.49 3.89
C ARG A 90 6.74 2.97 2.69
N VAL A 91 6.32 2.04 1.87
CA VAL A 91 5.45 2.27 0.70
C VAL A 91 4.20 1.41 0.82
N GLU A 92 3.05 2.04 0.61
CA GLU A 92 1.76 1.37 0.37
C GLU A 92 1.34 1.57 -1.09
N ALA A 93 0.50 0.69 -1.59
CA ALA A 93 -0.10 0.85 -2.91
C ALA A 93 -1.46 0.14 -3.00
N ALA A 94 -2.33 0.67 -3.85
CA ALA A 94 -3.67 0.14 -4.10
C ALA A 94 -4.08 0.34 -5.56
N LEU A 95 -4.72 -0.65 -6.17
CA LEU A 95 -5.37 -0.48 -7.46
C LEU A 95 -6.77 0.08 -7.26
N SER A 96 -7.25 0.87 -8.23
CA SER A 96 -8.69 1.13 -8.38
C SER A 96 -9.43 -0.18 -8.64
N SER A 97 -10.75 -0.23 -8.41
CA SER A 97 -11.53 -1.46 -8.60
C SER A 97 -11.52 -1.92 -10.07
N ASP A 98 -11.49 -0.99 -11.02
CA ASP A 98 -11.29 -1.26 -12.45
C ASP A 98 -9.81 -1.52 -12.85
N LYS A 99 -8.88 -1.40 -11.89
CA LYS A 99 -7.43 -1.60 -12.04
C LYS A 99 -6.74 -0.66 -13.02
N SER A 100 -7.41 0.41 -13.46
CA SER A 100 -6.86 1.40 -14.39
C SER A 100 -5.85 2.33 -13.72
N LYS A 101 -6.00 2.55 -12.41
CA LYS A 101 -5.15 3.42 -11.59
C LYS A 101 -4.42 2.62 -10.53
N LEU A 102 -3.17 2.98 -10.27
CA LEU A 102 -2.39 2.55 -9.13
C LEU A 102 -2.10 3.76 -8.25
N LEU A 103 -2.65 3.79 -7.03
CA LEU A 103 -2.18 4.68 -5.98
C LEU A 103 -0.85 4.13 -5.46
N ILE A 104 0.16 5.00 -5.37
CA ILE A 104 1.36 4.78 -4.57
C ILE A 104 1.38 5.82 -3.46
N MET A 105 1.46 5.34 -2.21
CA MET A 105 1.63 6.18 -1.03
C MET A 105 3.01 5.93 -0.41
N THR A 106 3.90 6.91 -0.52
CA THR A 106 5.23 6.85 0.10
C THR A 106 5.21 7.59 1.43
N ILE A 107 5.50 6.90 2.52
CA ILE A 107 5.54 7.46 3.88
C ILE A 107 7.00 7.68 4.29
N ASN A 108 7.31 8.85 4.86
CA ASN A 108 8.67 9.19 5.28
C ASN A 108 8.95 8.93 6.76
N THR A 109 10.20 9.11 7.17
CA THR A 109 10.67 8.91 8.56
C THR A 109 10.52 10.14 9.47
N ASP A 110 9.87 11.22 9.02
CA ASP A 110 9.73 12.43 9.83
C ASP A 110 8.82 12.20 11.04
N ASN A 111 8.85 13.13 12.00
CA ASN A 111 7.86 13.22 13.08
C ASN A 111 7.23 14.62 13.10
N PRO A 112 5.95 14.80 12.76
CA PRO A 112 5.02 13.77 12.28
C PRO A 112 5.41 13.20 10.91
N ARG A 113 5.04 11.93 10.66
CA ARG A 113 5.35 11.23 9.40
C ARG A 113 4.52 11.81 8.26
N LYS A 114 5.19 12.30 7.22
CA LYS A 114 4.56 12.82 6.01
C LYS A 114 4.33 11.70 5.00
N ALA A 115 3.40 11.89 4.08
CA ALA A 115 3.21 11.00 2.95
C ALA A 115 3.00 11.76 1.64
N SER A 116 3.45 11.16 0.53
CA SER A 116 3.12 11.60 -0.83
C SER A 116 2.22 10.53 -1.43
N LEU A 117 1.09 10.96 -1.99
CA LEU A 117 0.07 10.11 -2.57
C LEU A 117 -0.09 10.49 -4.03
N THR A 118 0.15 9.54 -4.91
CA THR A 118 0.17 9.77 -6.37
C THR A 118 -0.51 8.62 -7.09
N GLU A 119 -1.39 8.95 -8.03
CA GLU A 119 -1.97 7.99 -8.96
C GLU A 119 -1.08 7.84 -10.20
N TYR A 120 -0.97 6.60 -10.67
CA TYR A 120 -0.35 6.25 -11.93
C TYR A 120 -1.36 5.50 -12.79
N ASN A 121 -1.34 5.76 -14.10
CA ASN A 121 -1.99 4.88 -15.05
C ASN A 121 -1.29 3.52 -15.00
N ASN A 122 -2.01 2.50 -14.51
CA ASN A 122 -1.45 1.19 -14.22
C ASN A 122 -0.90 0.54 -15.50
N LYS A 123 -1.60 0.66 -16.63
CA LYS A 123 -1.16 0.12 -17.92
C LYS A 123 0.12 0.81 -18.41
N GLU A 124 0.17 2.13 -18.41
CA GLU A 124 1.34 2.85 -18.91
C GLU A 124 2.58 2.66 -18.03
N LEU A 125 2.39 2.56 -16.71
CA LEU A 125 3.47 2.22 -15.79
C LEU A 125 4.02 0.80 -16.05
N ASN A 126 3.14 -0.15 -16.35
CA ASN A 126 3.53 -1.50 -16.72
C ASN A 126 4.23 -1.58 -18.09
N ASN A 127 3.77 -0.80 -19.08
CA ASN A 127 4.46 -0.65 -20.38
C ASN A 127 5.90 -0.14 -20.18
N ALA A 128 6.09 0.80 -19.25
CA ALA A 128 7.42 1.31 -18.91
C ALA A 128 8.31 0.24 -18.23
N LEU A 129 7.73 -0.58 -17.35
CA LEU A 129 8.45 -1.69 -16.73
C LEU A 129 8.83 -2.79 -17.73
N ASP A 130 8.06 -3.00 -18.79
CA ASP A 130 8.40 -3.97 -19.84
C ASP A 130 9.73 -3.64 -20.53
N GLN A 131 10.10 -2.36 -20.59
CA GLN A 131 11.37 -1.91 -21.20
C GLN A 131 12.61 -2.32 -20.40
N VAL A 132 12.45 -2.66 -19.12
CA VAL A 132 13.55 -3.08 -18.24
C VAL A 132 13.42 -4.54 -17.80
N ALA A 133 12.28 -5.19 -18.07
CA ALA A 133 12.05 -6.58 -17.71
C ALA A 133 13.07 -7.50 -18.40
N GLY A 134 13.63 -8.47 -17.66
CA GLY A 134 14.62 -9.42 -18.19
C GLY A 134 16.02 -8.84 -18.42
N THR A 135 16.25 -7.55 -18.18
CA THR A 135 17.59 -6.95 -18.24
C THR A 135 18.41 -7.29 -17.00
N SER A 136 19.72 -7.00 -17.02
CA SER A 136 20.62 -7.17 -15.87
C SER A 136 20.29 -6.26 -14.68
N SER A 137 19.48 -5.20 -14.90
CA SER A 137 19.01 -4.29 -13.87
C SER A 137 17.52 -4.02 -14.07
N PRO A 138 16.62 -4.91 -13.63
CA PRO A 138 15.19 -4.86 -13.91
C PRO A 138 14.48 -3.82 -13.02
N THR A 139 14.94 -2.57 -13.08
CA THR A 139 14.50 -1.49 -12.19
C THR A 139 14.21 -0.23 -12.95
N LEU A 140 13.17 0.50 -12.54
CA LEU A 140 12.84 1.81 -13.08
C LEU A 140 12.70 2.83 -11.95
N GLY A 141 13.44 3.94 -12.02
CA GLY A 141 13.38 5.00 -11.02
C GLY A 141 12.09 5.82 -11.13
N CYS A 142 11.46 6.14 -9.99
CA CYS A 142 10.27 7.01 -9.98
C CYS A 142 10.53 8.46 -10.44
N ASP A 143 11.79 8.87 -10.50
CA ASP A 143 12.26 10.13 -11.07
C ASP A 143 12.43 10.10 -12.61
N SER A 144 12.38 8.90 -13.22
CA SER A 144 12.46 8.73 -14.66
C SER A 144 11.29 9.40 -15.39
N LYS A 145 11.53 9.80 -16.64
CA LYS A 145 10.49 10.41 -17.47
C LYS A 145 9.28 9.49 -17.64
N ALA A 146 9.51 8.20 -17.94
CA ALA A 146 8.43 7.24 -18.19
C ALA A 146 7.50 7.07 -16.98
N VAL A 147 8.05 7.03 -15.74
CA VAL A 147 7.23 6.92 -14.53
C VAL A 147 6.46 8.22 -14.26
N LYS A 148 7.10 9.38 -14.46
CA LYS A 148 6.40 10.68 -14.32
C LYS A 148 5.28 10.83 -15.35
N ASP A 149 5.52 10.49 -16.60
CA ASP A 149 4.50 10.54 -17.66
C ASP A 149 3.30 9.65 -17.31
N ALA A 150 3.53 8.46 -16.75
CA ALA A 150 2.47 7.57 -16.27
C ALA A 150 1.64 8.15 -15.11
N SER A 151 2.12 9.17 -14.40
CA SER A 151 1.37 9.90 -13.37
C SER A 151 0.63 11.14 -13.88
N THR A 152 0.67 11.39 -15.20
CA THR A 152 0.05 12.57 -15.82
C THR A 152 -0.92 12.12 -16.92
N GLY A 153 -2.18 12.55 -16.87
CA GLY A 153 -3.14 12.17 -17.92
C GLY A 153 -4.60 12.33 -17.54
N LYS A 154 -5.47 12.05 -18.52
CA LYS A 154 -6.93 12.15 -18.35
C LYS A 154 -7.41 11.12 -17.33
N GLY A 155 -8.13 11.58 -16.32
CA GLY A 155 -8.73 10.74 -15.29
C GLY A 155 -7.88 10.51 -14.05
N LEU A 156 -6.59 10.88 -14.06
CA LEU A 156 -5.74 10.86 -12.87
C LEU A 156 -5.87 12.17 -12.08
N LYS A 157 -5.87 12.07 -10.76
CA LYS A 157 -5.82 13.25 -9.89
C LYS A 157 -4.38 13.75 -9.71
N PRO A 158 -4.16 15.07 -9.60
CA PRO A 158 -2.88 15.58 -9.16
C PRO A 158 -2.52 14.99 -7.79
N GLY A 159 -1.29 14.47 -7.66
CA GLY A 159 -0.77 13.97 -6.41
C GLY A 159 -0.74 15.05 -5.33
N PHE A 160 -0.82 14.62 -4.08
CA PHE A 160 -0.80 15.51 -2.93
C PHE A 160 0.09 14.96 -1.81
N SER A 161 0.43 15.83 -0.87
CA SER A 161 1.22 15.46 0.29
C SER A 161 0.43 15.67 1.57
N SER A 162 0.43 14.66 2.43
CA SER A 162 -0.03 14.80 3.82
C SER A 162 1.15 15.20 4.71
N LYS A 163 0.93 16.19 5.58
CA LYS A 163 1.91 16.59 6.61
C LYS A 163 1.94 15.60 7.80
N SER A 164 0.90 14.80 7.95
CA SER A 164 0.76 13.76 8.98
C SER A 164 -0.16 12.67 8.44
N ILE A 165 0.40 11.59 7.90
CA ILE A 165 -0.43 10.55 7.27
C ILE A 165 -1.27 9.79 8.31
N PHE A 166 -0.70 9.54 9.49
CA PHE A 166 -1.39 8.83 10.56
C PHE A 166 -2.52 9.63 11.20
N SER A 167 -2.64 10.95 10.96
CA SER A 167 -3.86 11.69 11.37
C SER A 167 -5.03 11.46 10.41
N LEU A 168 -4.80 10.92 9.21
CA LEU A 168 -5.87 10.55 8.28
C LEU A 168 -6.43 9.16 8.59
N SER A 169 -5.66 8.34 9.29
CA SER A 169 -6.07 7.01 9.71
C SER A 169 -6.58 7.02 11.15
N TYR A 170 -7.65 6.27 11.42
CA TYR A 170 -8.11 6.11 12.79
C TYR A 170 -7.05 5.35 13.61
N TYR A 171 -7.04 5.53 14.94
CA TYR A 171 -6.01 4.98 15.84
C TYR A 171 -4.54 5.31 15.52
N GLY A 172 -4.25 6.12 14.49
CA GLY A 172 -2.88 6.41 14.10
C GLY A 172 -2.11 5.21 13.54
N SER A 173 -2.81 4.21 12.99
CA SER A 173 -2.23 3.01 12.38
C SER A 173 -2.69 2.85 10.92
N ILE A 174 -1.92 2.17 10.09
CA ILE A 174 -2.31 1.81 8.72
C ILE A 174 -1.97 0.34 8.52
N GLN A 175 -3.00 -0.50 8.50
CA GLN A 175 -2.93 -1.94 8.28
C GLN A 175 -3.16 -2.32 6.81
N GLY A 176 -3.91 -1.48 6.09
CA GLY A 176 -4.20 -1.65 4.67
C GLY A 176 -4.55 -0.33 4.01
N THR A 177 -4.35 -0.29 2.69
CA THR A 177 -4.70 0.86 1.84
C THR A 177 -5.45 0.35 0.63
N GLU A 178 -6.58 0.99 0.29
CA GLU A 178 -7.37 0.69 -0.89
C GLU A 178 -7.77 1.97 -1.64
N LEU A 179 -7.97 1.88 -2.96
CA LEU A 179 -8.41 2.98 -3.82
C LEU A 179 -9.75 2.64 -4.47
N ALA A 180 -10.75 3.49 -4.25
CA ALA A 180 -12.02 3.39 -4.96
C ALA A 180 -11.97 4.09 -6.33
N ASP A 181 -12.84 3.70 -7.26
CA ASP A 181 -12.88 4.28 -8.61
C ASP A 181 -13.21 5.78 -8.65
N ASN A 182 -13.80 6.31 -7.57
CA ASN A 182 -14.06 7.74 -7.38
C ASN A 182 -12.92 8.47 -6.66
N ASP A 183 -11.72 7.86 -6.61
CA ASP A 183 -10.50 8.37 -6.01
C ASP A 183 -10.55 8.53 -4.47
N ALA A 184 -11.56 7.96 -3.82
CA ALA A 184 -11.56 7.86 -2.37
C ALA A 184 -10.53 6.82 -1.90
N ILE A 185 -9.72 7.21 -0.92
CA ILE A 185 -8.70 6.35 -0.32
C ILE A 185 -9.28 5.77 0.95
N TYR A 186 -9.17 4.46 1.11
CA TYR A 186 -9.56 3.77 2.34
C TYR A 186 -8.30 3.33 3.07
N LEU A 187 -8.22 3.64 4.36
CA LEU A 187 -7.16 3.19 5.25
C LEU A 187 -7.79 2.33 6.33
N SER A 188 -7.27 1.14 6.55
CA SER A 188 -7.67 0.31 7.68
C SER A 188 -6.69 0.44 8.84
N ALA A 189 -7.19 0.31 10.05
CA ALA A 189 -6.42 0.53 11.25
C ALA A 189 -6.86 -0.38 12.39
N SER A 190 -5.87 -0.87 13.12
CA SER A 190 -6.03 -1.55 14.40
C SER A 190 -5.39 -0.74 15.52
N ASN A 191 -5.90 -0.86 16.73
CA ASN A 191 -5.24 -0.40 17.95
C ASN A 191 -4.74 -1.60 18.76
N THR A 192 -3.44 -1.60 19.07
CA THR A 192 -2.78 -2.67 19.83
C THR A 192 -3.17 -2.71 21.31
N GLU A 193 -3.73 -1.63 21.86
CA GLU A 193 -4.09 -1.54 23.29
C GLU A 193 -5.62 -1.58 23.54
N ARG A 194 -6.46 -1.51 22.49
CA ARG A 194 -7.94 -1.58 22.60
C ARG A 194 -8.56 -2.02 21.29
N ASP A 195 -9.20 -3.19 21.26
CA ASP A 195 -10.45 -3.69 20.62
C ASP A 195 -10.98 -3.05 19.33
N GLY A 196 -10.13 -2.30 18.66
CA GLY A 196 -10.56 -1.22 17.82
C GLY A 196 -10.06 -1.48 16.43
N ILE A 197 -10.94 -2.01 15.59
CA ILE A 197 -10.76 -1.99 14.16
C ILE A 197 -11.58 -0.85 13.61
N ALA A 198 -10.97 -0.04 12.76
CA ALA A 198 -11.62 1.10 12.17
C ALA A 198 -11.12 1.35 10.76
N LEU A 199 -11.98 1.97 9.98
CA LEU A 199 -11.75 2.27 8.58
C LEU A 199 -11.93 3.76 8.39
N SER A 200 -10.94 4.39 7.76
CA SER A 200 -10.97 5.78 7.37
C SER A 200 -11.20 5.89 5.87
N LYS A 201 -12.20 6.65 5.46
CA LYS A 201 -12.40 7.06 4.08
C LYS A 201 -11.92 8.49 3.91
N VAL A 202 -10.92 8.69 3.06
CA VAL A 202 -10.31 9.98 2.78
C VAL A 202 -10.68 10.40 1.36
N ALA A 203 -11.35 11.54 1.20
CA ALA A 203 -11.53 12.12 -0.12
C ALA A 203 -10.18 12.65 -0.64
N TRP A 204 -9.93 12.48 -1.95
CA TRP A 204 -8.64 12.84 -2.55
C TRP A 204 -8.21 14.28 -2.22
N GLY A 205 -6.97 14.45 -1.74
CA GLY A 205 -6.40 15.77 -1.42
C GLY A 205 -6.95 16.45 -0.16
N THR A 206 -7.87 15.81 0.57
CA THR A 206 -8.47 16.38 1.79
C THR A 206 -7.73 15.92 3.05
N LYS A 207 -8.05 16.57 4.19
CA LYS A 207 -7.51 16.25 5.52
C LYS A 207 -8.57 15.78 6.50
N GLU A 208 -9.81 15.66 6.05
CA GLU A 208 -10.99 15.38 6.87
C GLU A 208 -11.50 13.97 6.54
N PRO A 209 -10.88 12.90 7.08
CA PRO A 209 -11.37 11.55 6.90
C PRO A 209 -12.74 11.34 7.56
N VAL A 210 -13.56 10.50 6.95
CA VAL A 210 -14.72 9.90 7.63
C VAL A 210 -14.28 8.58 8.25
N HIS A 211 -14.44 8.46 9.55
CA HIS A 211 -14.07 7.25 10.29
C HIS A 211 -15.30 6.40 10.61
N LYS A 212 -15.16 5.08 10.46
CA LYS A 212 -16.14 4.10 10.95
C LYS A 212 -15.40 3.04 11.75
N LYS A 213 -15.80 2.88 13.01
CA LYS A 213 -15.42 1.69 13.78
C LYS A 213 -16.22 0.51 13.23
N VAL A 214 -15.59 -0.64 13.19
CA VAL A 214 -16.24 -1.90 12.83
C VAL A 214 -16.12 -2.85 14.00
N ASP A 215 -17.14 -3.68 14.18
CA ASP A 215 -17.22 -4.69 15.23
C ASP A 215 -17.87 -5.97 14.70
N ASN A 216 -17.60 -7.06 15.41
CA ASN A 216 -18.24 -8.35 15.18
C ASN A 216 -18.29 -9.10 16.50
N SER A 217 -19.38 -9.82 16.78
CA SER A 217 -19.52 -10.59 18.02
C SER A 217 -18.49 -11.71 18.18
N ASN A 218 -17.82 -12.12 17.09
CA ASN A 218 -16.74 -13.11 17.13
C ASN A 218 -15.36 -12.49 17.39
N TRP A 219 -15.24 -11.16 17.44
CA TRP A 219 -13.98 -10.49 17.70
C TRP A 219 -13.78 -10.33 19.19
N VAL A 220 -12.59 -10.69 19.65
CA VAL A 220 -12.25 -10.71 21.07
C VAL A 220 -11.21 -9.63 21.34
N SER A 221 -11.51 -8.83 22.35
CA SER A 221 -10.64 -7.79 22.89
C SER A 221 -9.20 -8.25 23.06
N GLY A 222 -8.24 -7.49 22.52
CA GLY A 222 -6.80 -7.78 22.58
C GLY A 222 -6.36 -9.06 21.86
N GLN A 223 -7.27 -9.75 21.16
CA GLN A 223 -7.00 -11.01 20.45
C GLN A 223 -7.39 -10.94 18.98
N THR A 224 -7.68 -9.76 18.44
CA THR A 224 -7.99 -9.58 17.02
C THR A 224 -7.29 -8.37 16.45
N GLU A 225 -6.73 -8.50 15.26
CA GLU A 225 -6.14 -7.41 14.49
C GLU A 225 -6.69 -7.45 13.06
N ASP A 226 -6.94 -6.27 12.50
CA ASP A 226 -7.12 -6.10 11.06
C ASP A 226 -5.78 -6.20 10.31
N GLU A 227 -5.80 -6.97 9.23
CA GLU A 227 -4.68 -7.27 8.32
C GLU A 227 -5.01 -6.80 6.89
N ALA A 228 -5.55 -5.59 6.79
CA ALA A 228 -5.97 -4.92 5.56
C ALA A 228 -7.39 -5.24 5.08
N ILE A 229 -7.82 -4.37 4.18
CA ILE A 229 -9.11 -4.40 3.50
C ILE A 229 -8.94 -4.60 2.00
N GLN A 230 -10.01 -5.02 1.33
CA GLN A 230 -10.13 -5.00 -0.11
C GLN A 230 -11.50 -4.49 -0.55
N LEU A 231 -11.56 -3.59 -1.53
CA LEU A 231 -12.82 -3.19 -2.14
C LEU A 231 -13.23 -4.22 -3.21
N SER A 232 -14.44 -4.76 -3.12
CA SER A 232 -14.94 -5.80 -4.03
C SER A 232 -16.42 -5.62 -4.36
N GLY A 233 -16.71 -5.14 -5.58
CA GLY A 233 -18.07 -4.77 -5.98
C GLY A 233 -18.66 -3.73 -5.02
N ASP A 234 -19.84 -4.01 -4.47
CA ASP A 234 -20.49 -3.15 -3.47
C ASP A 234 -20.03 -3.40 -2.02
N ASN A 235 -19.05 -4.29 -1.82
CA ASN A 235 -18.58 -4.67 -0.49
C ASN A 235 -17.18 -4.13 -0.21
N VAL A 236 -16.91 -4.02 1.09
CA VAL A 236 -15.56 -3.97 1.65
C VAL A 236 -15.32 -5.31 2.33
N LEU A 237 -14.23 -5.96 1.96
CA LEU A 237 -13.71 -7.14 2.62
C LEU A 237 -12.66 -6.70 3.63
N ILE A 238 -12.59 -7.38 4.78
CA ILE A 238 -11.58 -7.13 5.80
C ILE A 238 -10.98 -8.46 6.27
N GLY A 239 -9.66 -8.55 6.26
CA GLY A 239 -8.91 -9.67 6.82
C GLY A 239 -8.69 -9.46 8.31
N ILE A 240 -9.08 -10.43 9.13
CA ILE A 240 -8.91 -10.39 10.58
C ILE A 240 -8.07 -11.57 11.01
N THR A 241 -6.95 -11.31 11.67
CA THR A 241 -6.18 -12.33 12.39
C THR A 241 -6.67 -12.42 13.83
N MET A 242 -6.77 -13.65 14.34
CA MET A 242 -7.10 -13.96 15.73
C MET A 242 -5.87 -14.47 16.49
N TYR A 243 -5.59 -13.86 17.63
CA TYR A 243 -4.36 -13.99 18.42
C TYR A 243 -4.60 -14.34 19.90
N PRO A 244 -5.05 -15.55 20.27
CA PRO A 244 -4.87 -16.03 21.64
C PRO A 244 -3.38 -16.37 21.89
N GLY A 245 -2.51 -15.35 21.93
CA GLY A 245 -1.06 -15.46 22.20
C GLY A 245 -0.15 -15.70 20.98
N VAL A 246 -0.63 -16.41 19.95
CA VAL A 246 -0.01 -16.55 18.61
C VAL A 246 -1.11 -16.45 17.55
N SER A 247 -0.80 -16.15 16.29
CA SER A 247 -1.80 -16.20 15.21
C SER A 247 -2.31 -17.62 15.08
N VAL A 248 -3.60 -17.83 15.36
CA VAL A 248 -4.24 -19.16 15.29
C VAL A 248 -5.17 -19.27 14.09
N GLU A 249 -5.81 -18.17 13.70
CA GLU A 249 -6.82 -18.20 12.66
C GLU A 249 -6.90 -16.87 11.91
N ASN A 250 -7.09 -16.93 10.60
CA ASN A 250 -7.36 -15.77 9.75
C ASN A 250 -8.75 -15.92 9.13
N ARG A 251 -9.57 -14.87 9.24
CA ARG A 251 -10.94 -14.84 8.72
C ARG A 251 -11.14 -13.62 7.82
N ILE A 252 -11.98 -13.77 6.80
CA ILE A 252 -12.40 -12.65 5.95
C ILE A 252 -13.85 -12.33 6.28
N TYR A 253 -14.12 -11.08 6.64
CA TYR A 253 -15.47 -10.55 6.82
C TYR A 253 -15.81 -9.62 5.66
N ARG A 254 -17.11 -9.39 5.44
CA ARG A 254 -17.61 -8.46 4.42
C ARG A 254 -18.72 -7.59 4.96
N PHE A 255 -18.80 -6.37 4.47
CA PHE A 255 -19.86 -5.41 4.79
C PHE A 255 -20.05 -4.44 3.61
N PRO A 256 -21.25 -3.83 3.46
CA PRO A 256 -21.52 -3.01 2.29
C PRO A 256 -20.78 -1.67 2.34
N LYS A 257 -20.29 -1.19 1.19
CA LYS A 257 -19.66 0.14 1.03
C LYS A 257 -20.58 1.27 1.50
N SER A 258 -21.90 1.09 1.39
CA SER A 258 -22.90 2.07 1.86
C SER A 258 -22.87 2.32 3.36
N ALA A 259 -22.29 1.44 4.18
CA ALA A 259 -22.10 1.68 5.61
C ALA A 259 -21.17 2.89 5.91
N PHE A 260 -20.40 3.34 4.91
CA PHE A 260 -19.54 4.52 4.97
C PHE A 260 -20.18 5.82 4.49
N ASN A 261 -21.39 5.76 3.95
CA ASN A 261 -22.11 6.96 3.56
C ASN A 261 -22.65 7.71 4.79
#